data_AF-A0A7S2QGK7-F1
#
_entry.id   AF-A0A7S2QGK7-F1
#
_cell.length_a   1.000
_cell.length_b   1.000
_cell.length_c   1.000
_cell.angle_alpha   90.00
_cell.angle_beta   90.00
_cell.angle_gamma   90.00
#
_symmetry.space_group_name_H-M   'P 1'
#
loop_
_entity.id
_entity.type
_entity.pdbx_description
1 polymer ?
#
loop_
_entity_poly.entity_id
_entity_poly.type
_entity_poly.pdbx_seq_one_letter_code
_entity_poly.pdbx_strand_id
1 'polypeptide(L)'
;ICSAEFNQNQGLDKRDASCAAADGPKDVSSCKKWFWDFWDENKRWAVERLSKSTADWQIAVTHFPCGHEASWYSMLHQTLGLDLLVTGHRHDQELWAPGDPRTGILGGMACLVTGGGGGITSESTPLRDDGTWYGEGQYGFYDMVISKSEVTLTSINYDGKVLREATVKP
;
A
#
# COMPACT_ATOMS: atom_id res chain seq x y z
N ILE A 1 0.76 7.10 -23.26
CA ILE A 1 0.15 6.47 -22.06
C ILE A 1 -1.18 5.86 -22.50
N CYS A 2 -1.54 4.66 -22.05
CA CYS A 2 -2.83 4.03 -22.33
C CYS A 2 -3.98 4.72 -21.53
N SER A 3 -4.06 6.05 -21.58
CA SER A 3 -5.07 6.90 -20.94
C SER A 3 -5.80 7.72 -22.00
N ALA A 4 -7.12 7.54 -22.07
CA ALA A 4 -7.98 8.27 -23.02
C ALA A 4 -7.88 9.78 -22.81
N GLU A 5 -7.89 10.22 -21.55
CA GLU A 5 -7.93 11.64 -21.17
C GLU A 5 -6.59 12.34 -21.40
N PHE A 6 -5.47 11.67 -21.09
CA PHE A 6 -4.14 12.18 -21.43
C PHE A 6 -3.95 12.29 -22.95
N ASN A 7 -4.44 11.31 -23.71
CA ASN A 7 -4.28 11.32 -25.16
C ASN A 7 -5.19 12.36 -25.85
N GLN A 8 -6.42 12.57 -25.36
CA GLN A 8 -7.32 13.63 -25.85
C GLN A 8 -6.78 15.03 -25.58
N ASN A 9 -6.25 15.28 -24.37
CA ASN A 9 -5.71 16.59 -23.98
C ASN A 9 -4.41 16.97 -24.72
N GLN A 10 -3.80 16.03 -25.45
CA GLN A 10 -2.61 16.25 -26.28
C GLN A 10 -2.95 16.35 -27.78
N GLY A 11 -4.23 16.35 -28.16
CA GLY A 11 -4.65 16.36 -29.57
C GLY A 11 -4.28 15.08 -30.33
N LEU A 12 -4.00 13.98 -29.61
CA LEU A 12 -3.62 12.70 -30.19
C LEU A 12 -4.89 11.84 -30.37
N ASP A 13 -5.50 11.84 -31.56
CA ASP A 13 -6.49 10.81 -31.95
C ASP A 13 -5.74 9.50 -32.19
N LYS A 14 -5.38 8.81 -31.10
CA LYS A 14 -4.70 7.51 -31.15
C LYS A 14 -5.61 6.44 -30.60
N ARG A 15 -6.64 6.11 -31.36
CA ARG A 15 -7.35 4.82 -31.26
C ARG A 15 -6.38 3.63 -31.34
N ASP A 16 -5.19 3.83 -31.90
CA ASP A 16 -4.11 2.85 -32.02
C ASP A 16 -3.06 2.93 -30.89
N ALA A 17 -3.29 3.71 -29.81
CA ALA A 17 -2.38 3.74 -28.68
C ALA A 17 -2.34 2.36 -28.00
N SER A 18 -1.18 1.71 -28.07
CA SER A 18 -0.96 0.35 -27.56
C SER A 18 0.22 0.29 -26.62
N CYS A 19 0.08 -0.51 -25.57
CA CYS A 19 1.13 -0.87 -24.63
C CYS A 19 1.58 -2.34 -24.83
N ALA A 20 1.10 -3.03 -25.87
CA ALA A 20 1.31 -4.47 -26.11
C ALA A 20 2.79 -4.88 -26.34
N ALA A 21 3.64 -3.95 -26.80
CA ALA A 21 5.07 -4.22 -26.99
C ALA A 21 5.82 -4.46 -25.66
N ALA A 22 5.21 -4.11 -24.53
CA ALA A 22 5.72 -4.33 -23.18
C ALA A 22 4.72 -5.14 -22.34
N ASP A 23 3.99 -6.06 -23.00
CA ASP A 23 2.96 -6.93 -22.41
C ASP A 23 1.77 -6.21 -21.76
N GLY A 24 1.63 -4.89 -22.00
CA GLY A 24 0.53 -4.07 -21.49
C GLY A 24 -0.77 -4.16 -22.31
N PRO A 25 -1.77 -3.32 -21.99
CA PRO A 25 -3.03 -3.32 -22.73
C PRO A 25 -2.83 -2.98 -24.21
N LYS A 26 -3.47 -3.75 -25.07
CA LYS A 26 -3.33 -3.64 -26.53
C LYS A 26 -3.96 -2.37 -27.11
N ASP A 27 -4.93 -1.80 -26.41
CA ASP A 27 -5.62 -0.58 -26.81
C ASP A 27 -6.28 0.09 -25.58
N VAL A 28 -6.75 1.33 -25.76
CA VAL A 28 -7.41 2.10 -24.69
C VAL A 28 -8.68 1.41 -24.18
N SER A 29 -9.44 0.73 -25.06
CA SER A 29 -10.69 0.06 -24.68
C SER A 29 -10.49 -1.15 -23.76
N SER A 30 -9.35 -1.84 -23.92
CA SER A 30 -8.95 -3.00 -23.14
C SER A 30 -8.22 -2.64 -21.85
N CYS A 31 -7.80 -1.37 -21.68
CA CYS A 31 -6.95 -0.91 -20.58
C CYS A 31 -7.48 -1.31 -19.19
N LYS A 32 -8.75 -0.99 -18.89
CA LYS A 32 -9.37 -1.32 -17.60
C LYS A 32 -9.40 -2.84 -17.35
N LYS A 33 -9.86 -3.61 -18.34
CA LYS A 33 -9.94 -5.07 -18.22
C LYS A 33 -8.56 -5.68 -18.02
N TRP A 34 -7.55 -5.21 -18.75
CA TRP A 34 -6.18 -5.70 -18.63
C TRP A 34 -5.65 -5.54 -17.20
N PHE A 35 -5.82 -4.37 -16.58
CA PHE A 35 -5.38 -4.15 -15.19
C PHE A 35 -6.16 -4.99 -14.18
N TRP A 36 -7.45 -5.25 -14.41
CA TRP A 36 -8.24 -6.13 -13.55
C TRP A 36 -7.79 -7.59 -13.67
N ASP A 37 -7.60 -8.09 -14.89
CA ASP A 37 -7.12 -9.44 -15.13
C ASP A 37 -5.70 -9.63 -14.54
N PHE A 38 -4.83 -8.62 -14.73
CA PHE A 38 -3.49 -8.60 -14.15
C PHE A 38 -3.52 -8.57 -12.62
N TRP A 39 -4.38 -7.77 -12.01
CA TRP A 39 -4.56 -7.75 -10.56
C TRP A 39 -4.97 -9.12 -10.03
N ASP A 40 -5.95 -9.78 -10.66
CA ASP A 40 -6.39 -11.11 -10.27
C ASP A 40 -5.31 -12.17 -10.46
N GLU A 41 -4.50 -12.06 -11.51
CA GLU A 41 -3.34 -12.92 -11.71
C GLU A 41 -2.30 -12.75 -10.59
N ASN A 42 -1.97 -11.51 -10.24
CA ASN A 42 -1.06 -11.21 -9.14
C ASN A 42 -1.60 -11.71 -7.79
N LYS A 43 -2.91 -11.64 -7.54
CA LYS A 43 -3.53 -12.22 -6.34
C LYS A 43 -3.36 -13.74 -6.28
N ARG A 44 -3.57 -14.45 -7.39
CA ARG A 44 -3.33 -15.91 -7.47
C ARG A 44 -1.86 -16.25 -7.27
N TRP A 45 -0.97 -15.50 -7.92
CA TRP A 45 0.47 -15.65 -7.75
C TRP A 45 0.90 -15.42 -6.29
N ALA A 46 0.39 -14.39 -5.63
CA ALA A 46 0.70 -14.09 -4.23
C ALA A 46 0.28 -15.24 -3.30
N VAL A 47 -0.94 -15.77 -3.47
CA VAL A 47 -1.42 -16.96 -2.71
C VAL A 47 -0.48 -18.15 -2.91
N GLU A 48 -0.10 -18.44 -4.16
CA GLU A 48 0.82 -19.54 -4.45
C GLU A 48 2.18 -19.35 -3.76
N ARG A 49 2.74 -18.14 -3.82
CA ARG A 49 4.06 -17.85 -3.25
C ARG A 49 4.05 -17.88 -1.73
N LEU A 50 3.04 -17.28 -1.09
CA LEU A 50 2.90 -17.30 0.36
C LEU A 50 2.75 -18.75 0.88
N SER A 51 1.91 -19.58 0.23
CA SER A 51 1.72 -20.98 0.64
C SER A 51 2.98 -21.86 0.59
N LYS A 52 3.99 -21.45 -0.18
CA LYS A 52 5.27 -22.16 -0.34
C LYS A 52 6.43 -21.50 0.42
N SER A 53 6.18 -20.36 1.05
CA SER A 53 7.22 -19.60 1.74
C SER A 53 7.67 -20.33 3.00
N THR A 54 8.97 -20.27 3.27
CA THR A 54 9.58 -20.71 4.53
C THR A 54 10.25 -19.54 5.25
N ALA A 55 9.97 -18.30 4.84
CA ALA A 55 10.52 -17.12 5.48
C ALA A 55 9.94 -16.96 6.89
N ASP A 56 10.76 -16.45 7.83
CA ASP A 56 10.30 -16.13 9.18
C ASP A 56 9.26 -14.98 9.18
N TRP A 57 9.28 -14.13 8.14
CA TRP A 57 8.34 -13.03 7.94
C TRP A 57 7.80 -13.01 6.52
N GLN A 58 6.51 -12.73 6.39
CA GLN A 58 5.82 -12.51 5.13
C GLN A 58 5.13 -11.15 5.16
N ILE A 59 5.66 -10.21 4.37
CA ILE A 59 5.22 -8.82 4.33
C ILE A 59 4.67 -8.53 2.93
N ALA A 60 3.45 -8.01 2.85
CA ALA A 60 2.86 -7.57 1.58
C ALA A 60 3.04 -6.06 1.42
N VAL A 61 3.47 -5.64 0.23
CA VAL A 61 3.56 -4.23 -0.16
C VAL A 61 2.59 -3.98 -1.30
N THR A 62 1.75 -2.96 -1.18
CA THR A 62 0.79 -2.59 -2.22
C THR A 62 0.60 -1.07 -2.25
N HIS A 63 0.17 -0.55 -3.40
CA HIS A 63 -0.17 0.87 -3.48
C HIS A 63 -1.43 1.18 -2.66
N PHE A 64 -2.47 0.37 -2.76
CA PHE A 64 -3.78 0.67 -2.16
C PHE A 64 -3.77 0.59 -0.64
N PRO A 65 -4.49 1.48 0.04
CA PRO A 65 -4.28 1.72 1.46
C PRO A 65 -4.90 0.62 2.33
N CYS A 66 -4.56 0.61 3.62
CA CYS A 66 -5.20 -0.23 4.63
C CYS A 66 -6.74 -0.17 4.50
N GLY A 67 -7.38 -1.34 4.45
CA GLY A 67 -8.82 -1.50 4.24
C GLY A 67 -9.24 -1.88 2.82
N HIS A 68 -8.41 -1.58 1.80
CA HIS A 68 -8.66 -2.07 0.45
C HIS A 68 -8.47 -3.59 0.39
N GLU A 69 -9.45 -4.31 -0.19
CA GLU A 69 -9.43 -5.79 -0.27
C GLU A 69 -9.21 -6.46 1.11
N ALA A 70 -9.70 -5.84 2.18
CA ALA A 70 -9.44 -6.28 3.56
C ALA A 70 -9.79 -7.75 3.81
N SER A 71 -10.88 -8.25 3.24
CA SER A 71 -11.27 -9.65 3.35
C SER A 71 -10.25 -10.61 2.74
N TRP A 72 -9.61 -10.22 1.62
CA TRP A 72 -8.58 -11.03 0.98
C TRP A 72 -7.30 -11.03 1.80
N TYR A 73 -6.82 -9.86 2.25
CA TYR A 73 -5.64 -9.78 3.11
C TYR A 73 -5.83 -10.48 4.46
N SER A 74 -7.03 -10.36 5.05
CA SER A 74 -7.42 -11.09 6.26
C SER A 74 -7.34 -12.60 6.06
N MET A 75 -7.79 -13.11 4.90
CA MET A 75 -7.63 -14.52 4.56
C MET A 75 -6.15 -14.92 4.45
N LEU A 76 -5.31 -14.11 3.79
CA LEU A 76 -3.87 -14.38 3.69
C LEU A 76 -3.20 -14.42 5.08
N HIS A 77 -3.54 -13.47 5.95
CA HIS A 77 -3.04 -13.42 7.33
C HIS A 77 -3.42 -14.69 8.09
N GLN A 78 -4.71 -15.01 8.13
CA GLN A 78 -5.23 -16.10 8.96
C GLN A 78 -4.85 -17.51 8.45
N THR A 79 -4.62 -17.66 7.14
CA THR A 79 -4.45 -19.00 6.52
C THR A 79 -3.05 -19.25 5.96
N LEU A 80 -2.32 -18.21 5.56
CA LEU A 80 -1.03 -18.32 4.90
C LEU A 80 0.10 -17.62 5.68
N GLY A 81 -0.18 -17.01 6.83
CA GLY A 81 0.83 -16.40 7.71
C GLY A 81 1.39 -15.09 7.15
N LEU A 82 0.56 -14.26 6.53
CA LEU A 82 0.95 -12.88 6.18
C LEU A 82 1.00 -12.02 7.44
N ASP A 83 2.15 -11.42 7.78
CA ASP A 83 2.36 -10.80 9.10
C ASP A 83 2.11 -9.29 9.13
N LEU A 84 2.39 -8.62 8.01
CA LEU A 84 2.34 -7.17 7.92
C LEU A 84 1.90 -6.71 6.53
N LEU A 85 1.05 -5.68 6.49
CA LEU A 85 0.66 -4.98 5.28
C LEU A 85 1.23 -3.56 5.24
N VAL A 86 2.03 -3.28 4.21
CA VAL A 86 2.65 -1.98 3.94
C VAL A 86 1.96 -1.35 2.73
N THR A 87 1.37 -0.17 2.93
CA THR A 87 0.51 0.46 1.93
C THR A 87 0.85 1.92 1.67
N GLY A 88 0.23 2.53 0.64
CA GLY A 88 0.35 3.95 0.33
C GLY A 88 -1.00 4.52 -0.11
N HIS A 89 -1.01 5.17 -1.29
CA HIS A 89 -2.18 5.78 -1.94
C HIS A 89 -2.75 7.01 -1.24
N ARG A 90 -3.07 6.93 0.05
CA ARG A 90 -3.42 8.12 0.84
C ARG A 90 -2.16 8.90 1.16
N HIS A 91 -2.20 10.20 0.92
CA HIS A 91 -1.04 11.09 1.06
C HIS A 91 -0.82 11.53 2.51
N ASP A 92 -0.76 10.55 3.41
CA ASP A 92 -0.49 10.69 4.83
C ASP A 92 0.26 9.45 5.36
N GLN A 93 0.49 9.45 6.67
CA GLN A 93 0.98 8.32 7.43
C GLN A 93 -0.13 7.81 8.34
N GLU A 94 -0.35 6.49 8.34
CA GLU A 94 -1.23 5.83 9.29
C GLU A 94 -0.58 4.59 9.85
N LEU A 95 -0.80 4.34 11.14
CA LEU A 95 -0.38 3.12 11.82
C LEU A 95 -1.60 2.44 12.41
N TRP A 96 -1.94 1.26 11.89
CA TRP A 96 -2.91 0.33 12.47
C TRP A 96 -2.10 -0.72 13.23
N ALA A 97 -1.70 -0.35 14.45
CA ALA A 97 -0.82 -1.16 15.29
C ALA A 97 -1.53 -2.46 15.74
N PRO A 98 -0.77 -3.50 16.16
CA PRO A 98 -1.35 -4.67 16.79
C PRO A 98 -2.28 -4.30 17.95
N GLY A 99 -3.49 -4.87 17.97
CA GLY A 99 -4.52 -4.57 18.97
C GLY A 99 -5.34 -3.30 18.71
N ASP A 100 -5.03 -2.53 17.66
CA ASP A 100 -5.90 -1.43 17.23
C ASP A 100 -7.23 -1.99 16.68
N PRO A 101 -8.40 -1.48 17.10
CA PRO A 101 -9.70 -1.96 16.61
C PRO A 101 -9.84 -2.00 15.08
N ARG A 102 -9.13 -1.11 14.36
CA ARG A 102 -9.12 -1.06 12.89
C ARG A 102 -8.50 -2.31 12.27
N THR A 103 -7.58 -3.00 12.95
CA THR A 103 -6.98 -4.25 12.45
C THR A 103 -7.98 -5.42 12.39
N GLY A 104 -9.14 -5.31 13.05
CA GLY A 104 -10.15 -6.35 13.05
C GLY A 104 -10.62 -6.75 11.64
N ILE A 105 -10.74 -5.79 10.72
CA ILE A 105 -11.11 -6.09 9.31
C ILE A 105 -10.00 -6.83 8.54
N LEU A 106 -8.77 -6.80 9.04
CA LEU A 106 -7.60 -7.51 8.52
C LEU A 106 -7.29 -8.79 9.33
N GLY A 107 -8.21 -9.22 10.20
CA GLY A 107 -8.01 -10.41 11.03
C GLY A 107 -7.02 -10.21 12.18
N GLY A 108 -6.74 -8.96 12.57
CA GLY A 108 -5.75 -8.61 13.60
C GLY A 108 -4.37 -8.25 13.04
N MET A 109 -4.14 -8.41 11.74
CA MET A 109 -2.88 -8.05 11.08
C MET A 109 -2.61 -6.55 11.18
N ALA A 110 -1.38 -6.20 11.54
CA ALA A 110 -0.92 -4.82 11.52
C ALA A 110 -0.87 -4.28 10.09
N CYS A 111 -1.15 -2.99 9.93
CA CYS A 111 -1.08 -2.33 8.64
C CYS A 111 -0.56 -0.90 8.79
N LEU A 112 0.25 -0.46 7.84
CA LEU A 112 0.68 0.94 7.77
C LEU A 112 0.37 1.55 6.41
N VAL A 113 0.08 2.84 6.41
CA VAL A 113 0.00 3.70 5.23
C VAL A 113 1.21 4.63 5.28
N THR A 114 2.00 4.65 4.21
CA THR A 114 3.19 5.50 4.05
C THR A 114 3.13 6.29 2.73
N GLY A 115 1.97 6.85 2.37
CA GLY A 115 1.83 7.61 1.12
C GLY A 115 2.23 9.08 1.22
N GLY A 116 2.48 9.59 2.43
CA GLY A 116 3.04 10.92 2.70
C GLY A 116 4.52 11.14 2.32
N GLY A 117 5.03 10.48 1.28
CA GLY A 117 6.46 10.52 0.91
C GLY A 117 6.97 11.82 0.30
N GLY A 118 6.15 12.88 0.24
CA GLY A 118 6.52 14.19 -0.35
C GLY A 118 5.94 14.46 -1.74
N GLY A 119 4.80 13.86 -2.09
CA GLY A 119 4.01 14.25 -3.26
C GLY A 119 3.44 15.66 -3.16
N ILE A 120 2.80 16.14 -4.23
CA ILE A 120 2.31 17.55 -4.33
C ILE A 120 1.24 17.88 -3.28
N THR A 121 0.40 16.91 -2.89
CA THR A 121 -0.72 17.12 -1.98
C THR A 121 -0.65 16.15 -0.81
N SER A 122 -1.07 16.60 0.37
CA SER A 122 -1.33 15.79 1.56
C SER A 122 -2.84 15.62 1.79
N GLU A 123 -3.26 14.62 2.57
CA GLU A 123 -4.69 14.41 2.90
C GLU A 123 -5.26 15.50 3.81
N SER A 124 -4.39 16.16 4.58
CA SER A 124 -4.74 17.28 5.44
C SER A 124 -3.64 18.36 5.45
N THR A 125 -3.89 19.45 6.16
CA THR A 125 -2.89 20.53 6.27
C THR A 125 -1.68 20.06 7.09
N PRO A 126 -0.46 20.07 6.52
CA PRO A 126 0.76 19.64 7.20
C PRO A 126 1.27 20.72 8.18
N LEU A 127 0.66 21.91 8.18
CA LEU A 127 1.08 23.06 8.99
C LEU A 127 0.43 23.07 10.39
N ARG A 128 -0.36 22.04 10.72
CA ARG A 128 -0.97 21.91 12.03
C ARG A 128 0.03 21.29 13.00
N ASP A 129 0.84 22.16 13.61
CA ASP A 129 1.62 21.82 14.82
C ASP A 129 0.69 21.92 16.04
N ASP A 130 -0.33 21.05 16.07
CA ASP A 130 -1.21 20.88 17.24
C ASP A 130 -0.77 19.68 18.10
N GLY A 131 0.42 19.13 17.82
CA GLY A 131 0.96 17.94 18.47
C GLY A 131 0.17 16.66 18.19
N THR A 132 -0.83 16.71 17.29
CA THR A 132 -1.59 15.52 16.91
C THR A 132 -0.94 14.84 15.72
N TRP A 133 -1.01 13.50 15.73
CA TRP A 133 -0.59 12.67 14.60
C TRP A 133 -1.22 13.10 13.26
N TYR A 134 -2.45 13.62 13.28
CA TYR A 134 -3.15 13.96 12.05
C TYR A 134 -2.54 15.17 11.33
N GLY A 135 -1.94 16.12 12.06
CA GLY A 135 -1.18 17.22 11.46
C GLY A 135 0.26 16.83 11.10
N GLU A 136 0.95 16.20 12.05
CA GLU A 136 2.38 15.86 11.92
C GLU A 136 2.65 14.68 10.97
N GLY A 137 1.72 13.73 10.89
CA GLY A 137 1.82 12.51 10.09
C GLY A 137 1.47 12.71 8.62
N GLN A 138 1.40 13.94 8.11
CA GLN A 138 1.08 14.19 6.70
C GLN A 138 2.25 13.87 5.76
N TYR A 139 3.48 14.23 6.15
CA TYR A 139 4.68 13.94 5.38
C TYR A 139 5.72 13.21 6.22
N GLY A 140 6.40 12.25 5.60
CA GLY A 140 7.49 11.51 6.23
C GLY A 140 7.60 10.08 5.69
N PHE A 141 8.11 9.18 6.53
CA PHE A 141 8.37 7.80 6.17
C PHE A 141 8.33 6.90 7.41
N TYR A 142 8.26 5.59 7.18
CA TYR A 142 8.48 4.60 8.23
C TYR A 142 9.90 4.05 8.15
N ASP A 143 10.57 4.02 9.30
CA ASP A 143 11.72 3.14 9.53
C ASP A 143 11.23 1.79 10.04
N MET A 144 11.84 0.71 9.54
CA MET A 144 11.46 -0.66 9.88
C MET A 144 12.69 -1.46 10.26
N VAL A 145 12.71 -1.93 11.51
CA VAL A 145 13.76 -2.80 12.02
C VAL A 145 13.19 -4.20 12.19
N ILE A 146 13.75 -5.16 11.44
CA ILE A 146 13.29 -6.55 11.41
C ILE A 146 14.29 -7.43 12.16
N SER A 147 13.81 -8.24 13.09
CA SER A 147 14.54 -9.31 13.75
C SER A 147 13.82 -10.64 13.55
N LYS A 148 14.36 -11.76 14.05
CA LYS A 148 13.65 -13.05 13.98
C LYS A 148 12.36 -13.07 14.81
N SER A 149 12.26 -12.25 15.86
CA SER A 149 11.17 -12.32 16.85
C SER A 149 10.18 -11.16 16.76
N GLU A 150 10.56 -10.05 16.12
CA GLU A 150 9.71 -8.88 16.00
C GLU A 150 10.12 -7.96 14.84
N VAL A 151 9.15 -7.17 14.39
CA VAL A 151 9.33 -6.02 13.50
C VAL A 151 8.95 -4.75 14.26
N THR A 152 9.86 -3.80 14.37
CA THR A 152 9.60 -2.46 14.92
C THR A 152 9.29 -1.52 13.77
N LEU A 153 8.16 -0.81 13.87
CA LEU A 153 7.69 0.20 12.94
C LEU A 153 7.79 1.56 13.61
N THR A 154 8.61 2.45 13.07
CA THR A 154 8.78 3.80 13.60
C THR A 154 8.39 4.80 12.53
N SER A 155 7.30 5.55 12.76
CA SER A 155 6.93 6.66 11.88
C SER A 155 7.71 7.89 12.22
N ILE A 156 8.29 8.49 11.19
CA ILE A 156 9.14 9.67 11.26
C ILE A 156 8.51 10.71 10.34
N ASN A 157 8.29 11.93 10.82
CA ASN A 157 7.78 13.02 10.00
C ASN A 157 8.88 13.58 9.07
N TYR A 158 8.52 14.58 8.26
CA TYR A 158 9.44 15.21 7.32
C TYR A 158 10.65 15.93 7.95
N ASP A 159 10.59 16.30 9.24
CA ASP A 159 11.69 16.98 9.96
C ASP A 159 12.54 16.04 10.83
N GLY A 160 12.25 14.73 10.78
CA GLY A 160 13.03 13.68 11.47
C GLY A 160 12.52 13.34 12.87
N LYS A 161 11.41 13.94 13.32
CA LYS A 161 10.77 13.63 14.60
C LYS A 161 10.01 12.31 14.52
N VAL A 162 10.26 11.45 15.49
CA VAL A 162 9.47 10.22 15.71
C VAL A 162 8.08 10.60 16.19
N LEU A 163 7.06 10.07 15.52
CA LEU A 163 5.66 10.37 15.78
C LEU A 163 4.90 9.19 16.44
N ARG A 164 5.16 7.96 15.98
CA ARG A 164 4.55 6.73 16.50
C ARG A 164 5.50 5.56 16.36
N GLU A 165 5.34 4.60 17.26
CA GLU A 165 6.05 3.32 17.21
C GLU A 165 5.07 2.17 17.46
N ALA A 166 5.32 1.03 16.82
CA ALA A 166 4.64 -0.23 17.11
C ALA A 166 5.58 -1.41 16.89
N THR A 167 5.35 -2.48 17.65
CA THR A 167 6.07 -3.75 17.51
C THR A 167 5.09 -4.82 17.03
N VAL A 168 5.37 -5.39 15.87
CA VAL A 168 4.67 -6.55 15.33
C VAL A 168 5.43 -7.81 15.72
N LYS A 169 4.69 -8.85 16.11
CA LYS A 169 5.21 -10.16 16.45
C LYS A 169 4.63 -11.21 15.48
N PRO A 170 5.35 -12.33 15.24
CA PRO A 170 4.83 -13.44 14.46
C PRO A 170 3.52 -14.00 15.02
#